data_AF-A0A934KC78-F1
#
_entry.id   AF-A0A934KC78-F1
#
_cell.length_a   1.000
_cell.length_b   1.000
_cell.length_c   1.000
_cell.angle_alpha   90.00
_cell.angle_beta   90.00
_cell.angle_gamma   90.00
#
_symmetry.space_group_name_H-M   'P 1'
#
loop_
_entity.id
_entity.type
_entity.pdbx_description
1 polymer ?
#
loop_
_entity_poly.entity_id
_entity_poly.type
_entity_poly.pdbx_seq_one_letter_code
_entity_poly.pdbx_strand_id
1 'polypeptide(L)' 'MIGKPRQAFRLIYGPGDAGVAHGSGEFISLDQMLAGTEAIVLMLCEWCGAAR' A
#
# COMPACT_ATOMS: atom_id res chain seq x y z
N MET A 1 32.65 6.97 15.52
CA MET A 1 31.66 7.70 14.70
C MET A 1 30.37 6.88 14.70
N ILE A 2 29.34 7.33 15.43
CA ILE A 2 28.02 6.68 15.39
C ILE A 2 27.41 7.09 14.05
N GLY A 3 27.25 6.13 13.13
CA GLY A 3 26.68 6.37 11.81
C GLY A 3 25.26 6.93 11.93
N LYS A 4 24.95 8.01 11.19
CA LYS A 4 23.60 8.56 11.11
C LYS A 4 22.62 7.43 10.74
N PRO A 5 21.47 7.31 11.44
CA PRO A 5 20.45 6.34 11.05
C PRO A 5 20.04 6.62 9.61
N ARG A 6 20.05 5.58 8.76
CA ARG A 6 19.52 5.68 7.40
C ARG A 6 18.03 5.96 7.50
N GLN A 7 17.59 7.09 6.95
CA GLN A 7 16.18 7.40 6.84
C GLN A 7 15.54 6.35 5.93
N ALA A 8 14.62 5.56 6.47
CA ALA A 8 13.83 4.64 5.67
C ALA A 8 12.80 5.44 4.86
N PHE A 9 12.71 5.14 3.57
CA PHE A 9 11.60 5.61 2.75
C PHE A 9 10.32 4.84 3.14
N ARG A 10 9.20 5.56 3.29
CA ARG A 10 7.88 4.97 3.56
C ARG A 10 6.88 5.48 2.55
N LEU A 11 6.17 4.56 1.92
CA LEU A 11 4.98 4.83 1.12
C LEU A 11 3.73 4.41 1.90
N ILE A 12 2.67 5.20 1.83
CA ILE A 12 1.34 4.84 2.35
C ILE A 12 0.44 4.70 1.14
N TYR A 13 -0.15 3.51 0.97
CA TYR A 13 -1.05 3.18 -0.11
C TYR A 13 -2.06 2.15 0.38
N GLY A 14 -3.30 2.26 -0.09
CA GLY A 14 -4.39 1.34 0.19
C GLY A 14 -5.59 1.65 -0.71
N PRO A 15 -6.52 0.70 -0.87
CA PRO A 15 -7.70 0.89 -1.69
C PRO A 15 -8.77 1.73 -0.99
N GLY A 16 -9.72 2.28 -1.76
CA GLY A 16 -10.83 3.08 -1.25
C GLY A 16 -10.46 4.55 -1.00
N ASP A 17 -11.29 5.23 -0.19
CA ASP A 17 -11.11 6.64 0.17
C ASP A 17 -10.88 6.77 1.69
N ALA A 18 -9.70 7.22 2.08
CA ALA A 18 -9.38 7.45 3.50
C ALA A 18 -10.18 8.63 4.10
N GLY A 19 -10.78 9.50 3.28
CA GLY A 19 -11.63 10.59 3.72
C GLY A 19 -12.94 10.15 4.36
N VAL A 20 -13.40 8.91 4.11
CA VAL A 20 -14.59 8.33 4.75
C VAL A 20 -14.27 7.42 5.94
N ALA A 21 -12.98 7.24 6.27
CA ALA A 21 -12.56 6.39 7.37
C ALA A 21 -13.11 6.89 8.72
N HIS A 22 -13.48 5.96 9.58
CA HIS A 22 -14.09 6.24 10.89
C HIS A 22 -15.44 6.96 10.84
N GLY A 23 -16.09 6.98 9.66
CA GLY A 23 -17.44 7.51 9.46
C GLY A 23 -18.52 6.41 9.47
N SER A 24 -19.77 6.78 9.74
CA SER A 24 -20.90 5.83 9.70
C SER A 24 -21.22 5.30 8.29
N GLY A 25 -20.71 5.97 7.25
CA GLY A 25 -20.79 5.55 5.85
C GLY A 25 -19.47 4.99 5.32
N GLU A 26 -18.55 4.55 6.19
CA GLU A 26 -17.30 3.92 5.77
C GLU A 26 -17.60 2.69 4.90
N PHE A 27 -17.13 2.73 3.66
CA PHE A 27 -17.38 1.73 2.65
C PHE A 27 -16.21 1.62 1.68
N ILE A 28 -16.07 0.45 1.07
CA ILE A 28 -15.15 0.20 -0.02
C ILE A 28 -15.75 -0.84 -0.97
N SER A 29 -15.58 -0.66 -2.28
CA SER A 29 -16.04 -1.67 -3.24
C SER A 29 -15.08 -2.86 -3.31
N LEU A 30 -15.60 -4.03 -3.70
CA LEU A 30 -14.77 -5.22 -3.91
C LEU A 30 -13.75 -5.01 -5.03
N ASP A 31 -14.13 -4.29 -6.10
CA ASP A 31 -13.20 -3.98 -7.20
C ASP A 31 -12.01 -3.15 -6.72
N GLN A 32 -12.24 -2.17 -5.83
CA GLN A 32 -11.16 -1.39 -5.22
C GLN A 32 -10.26 -2.27 -4.36
N MET A 33 -10.83 -3.19 -3.57
CA MET A 33 -10.06 -4.14 -2.77
C MET A 33 -9.17 -5.04 -3.64
N LEU A 34 -9.71 -5.55 -4.75
CA LEU A 34 -8.97 -6.40 -5.68
C LEU A 34 -7.85 -5.62 -6.36
N ALA A 35 -8.13 -4.43 -6.88
CA ALA A 35 -7.14 -3.58 -7.53
C ALA A 35 -6.01 -3.16 -6.57
N GLY A 36 -6.33 -2.79 -5.33
CA GLY A 36 -5.33 -2.45 -4.32
C GLY A 36 -4.44 -3.65 -3.96
N THR A 37 -5.05 -4.84 -3.87
CA THR A 37 -4.31 -6.09 -3.63
C THR A 37 -3.37 -6.42 -4.79
N GLU A 38 -3.84 -6.32 -6.02
CA GLU A 38 -3.05 -6.54 -7.23
C GLU A 38 -1.85 -5.60 -7.28
N ALA A 39 -2.05 -4.30 -7.03
CA ALA A 39 -0.97 -3.32 -7.00
C ALA A 39 0.12 -3.66 -5.96
N ILE A 40 -0.28 -4.08 -4.75
CA ILE A 40 0.66 -4.51 -3.70
C ILE A 40 1.42 -5.77 -4.14
N VAL A 41 0.73 -6.77 -4.70
CA VAL A 41 1.35 -8.01 -5.17
C VAL A 41 2.35 -7.72 -6.28
N LEU A 42 1.99 -6.92 -7.28
CA LEU A 42 2.89 -6.55 -8.37
C LEU A 42 4.13 -5.82 -7.85
N MET A 43 3.97 -4.87 -6.92
CA MET A 43 5.10 -4.17 -6.31
C MET A 43 6.03 -5.15 -5.56
N LEU A 44 5.48 -6.09 -4.80
CA LEU A 44 6.27 -7.11 -4.11
C LEU A 44 6.97 -8.06 -5.08
N CYS A 45 6.30 -8.46 -6.16
CA CYS A 45 6.87 -9.30 -7.20
C CYS A 45 8.05 -8.60 -7.88
N GLU A 46 7.93 -7.31 -8.20
CA GLU A 46 9.01 -6.51 -8.75
C GLU A 46 10.17 -6.35 -7.75
N TRP A 47 9.86 -5.96 -6.51
CA TRP A 47 10.85 -5.75 -5.45
C TRP A 47 11.67 -7.01 -5.16
N CYS A 48 11.01 -8.15 -5.04
CA CYS A 48 11.64 -9.42 -4.71
C CYS A 48 12.24 -10.12 -5.94
N GLY A 49 12.10 -9.56 -7.14
CA GLY A 49 12.57 -10.17 -8.39
C GLY A 49 11.82 -11.45 -8.78
N ALA A 50 10.58 -11.62 -8.29
CA ALA A 50 9.68 -12.71 -8.65
C ALA A 50 8.89 -12.43 -9.94
N ALA A 51 8.80 -11.16 -10.35
CA ALA A 51 8.36 -10.79 -11.69
C ALA A 51 9.50 -11.12 -12.68
N ARG A 52 9.41 -12.28 -13.33
CA ARG A 52 10.27 -12.70 -14.45
C ARG A 52 9.43 -13.33 -15.54
#